data_AF-A0AAX0K6W9-F1
#
_entry.id   AF-A0AAX0K6W9-F1
#
_cell.length_a   1.000
_cell.length_b   1.000
_cell.length_c   1.000
_cell.angle_alpha   90.00
_cell.angle_beta   90.00
_cell.angle_gamma   90.00
#
_symmetry.space_group_name_H-M   'P 1'
#
loop_
_entity.id
_entity.type
_entity.pdbx_description
1 polymer ?
#
loop_
_entity_poly.entity_id
_entity_poly.type
_entity_poly.pdbx_seq_one_letter_code
_entity_poly.pdbx_strand_id
1 'polypeptide(L)'
;GHVQGGYSVPLIITASDITSHQSVSRKISARHFAGIFQWLTGIRTENIPPFNPLTDEDNEPVMVFNGERNVLADSLKPQPLILPVKGK
;
A
#
# COMPACT_ATOMS: atom_id res chain seq x y z
N GLY A 1 -6.74 15.07 -8.93
CA GLY A 1 -6.88 14.30 -7.68
C GLY A 1 -5.92 14.86 -6.65
N HIS A 2 -6.24 14.77 -5.37
CA HIS A 2 -5.27 15.04 -4.30
C HIS A 2 -4.79 13.71 -3.75
N VAL A 3 -3.48 13.55 -3.56
CA VAL A 3 -2.91 12.40 -2.84
C VAL A 3 -2.67 12.78 -1.39
N GLN A 4 -2.89 11.86 -0.46
CA GLN A 4 -2.61 12.08 0.96
C GLN A 4 -1.10 12.23 1.14
N GLY A 5 -0.63 13.47 1.22
CA GLY A 5 0.74 13.82 1.60
C GLY A 5 1.88 13.22 0.77
N GLY A 6 1.62 12.68 -0.42
CA GLY A 6 2.64 12.00 -1.23
C GLY A 6 2.99 10.57 -0.80
N TYR A 7 2.23 9.97 0.12
CA TYR A 7 2.49 8.61 0.63
C TYR A 7 1.66 7.52 -0.06
N SER A 8 0.67 7.91 -0.88
CA SER A 8 -0.16 6.97 -1.64
C SER A 8 0.60 6.48 -2.87
N VAL A 9 0.86 5.17 -2.93
CA VAL A 9 1.51 4.49 -4.06
C VAL A 9 0.68 3.30 -4.53
N PRO A 10 0.69 2.96 -5.84
CA PRO A 10 0.02 1.77 -6.33
C PRO A 10 0.78 0.51 -5.91
N LEU A 11 0.06 -0.53 -5.49
CA LEU A 11 0.55 -1.90 -5.41
C LEU A 11 0.01 -2.67 -6.61
N ILE A 12 0.90 -3.23 -7.43
CA ILE A 12 0.55 -4.02 -8.61
C ILE A 12 1.12 -5.41 -8.42
N ILE A 13 0.26 -6.42 -8.50
CA ILE A 13 0.63 -7.83 -8.45
C ILE A 13 0.33 -8.44 -9.81
N THR A 14 1.31 -9.11 -10.40
CA THR A 14 1.19 -9.81 -11.68
C THR A 14 1.72 -11.22 -11.53
N ALA A 15 0.98 -12.20 -12.03
CA ALA A 15 1.41 -13.59 -12.12
C ALA A 15 0.92 -14.18 -13.44
N SER A 16 1.60 -15.20 -13.96
CA SER A 16 1.34 -15.78 -15.28
C SER A 16 -0.04 -16.41 -15.42
N ASP A 17 -0.63 -16.80 -14.30
CA ASP A 17 -1.95 -17.43 -14.17
C ASP A 17 -3.08 -16.42 -13.87
N ILE A 18 -2.76 -15.13 -13.67
CA ILE A 18 -3.76 -14.07 -13.54
C ILE A 18 -4.25 -13.68 -14.93
N THR A 19 -5.43 -14.17 -15.28
CA THR A 19 -6.07 -13.95 -16.59
C THR A 19 -7.02 -12.75 -16.62
N SER A 20 -7.28 -12.13 -15.47
CA SER A 20 -8.18 -10.98 -15.34
C SER A 20 -7.63 -9.95 -14.38
N HIS A 21 -7.86 -8.69 -14.69
CA HIS A 21 -7.51 -7.58 -13.81
C HIS A 21 -8.57 -7.45 -12.70
N GLN A 22 -8.14 -7.51 -11.45
CA GLN A 22 -8.94 -7.13 -10.31
C GLN A 22 -8.39 -5.84 -9.70
N SER A 23 -9.27 -4.83 -9.58
CA SER A 23 -8.94 -3.59 -8.88
C SER A 23 -9.53 -3.65 -7.49
N VAL A 24 -8.67 -3.58 -6.47
CA VAL A 24 -9.06 -3.58 -5.06
C VAL A 24 -8.77 -2.20 -4.49
N SER A 25 -9.83 -1.42 -4.24
CA SER A 25 -9.73 -0.09 -3.65
C SER A 25 -9.78 -0.19 -2.13
N ARG A 26 -8.67 -0.62 -1.52
CA ARG A 26 -8.49 -0.72 -0.05
C ARG A 26 -7.30 0.11 0.40
N LYS A 27 -7.40 0.71 1.58
CA LYS A 27 -6.25 1.34 2.25
C LYS A 27 -5.43 0.23 2.90
N ILE A 28 -4.16 0.11 2.51
CA ILE A 28 -3.20 -0.81 3.13
C ILE A 28 -1.88 -0.07 3.38
N SER A 29 -1.17 -0.44 4.43
CA SER A 29 0.17 0.09 4.71
C SER A 29 1.27 -0.75 4.06
N ALA A 30 2.30 -0.09 3.52
CA ALA A 30 3.53 -0.76 3.07
C ALA A 30 4.27 -1.50 4.21
N ARG A 31 3.95 -1.21 5.48
CA ARG A 31 4.47 -1.96 6.64
C ARG A 31 4.09 -3.45 6.60
N HIS A 32 2.98 -3.78 5.94
CA HIS A 32 2.52 -5.16 5.76
C HIS A 32 3.22 -5.90 4.61
N PHE A 33 4.21 -5.29 3.94
CA PHE A 33 4.86 -5.86 2.75
C PHE A 33 5.38 -7.28 2.97
N ALA A 34 5.97 -7.56 4.12
CA ALA A 34 6.46 -8.90 4.43
C ALA A 34 5.32 -9.93 4.54
N GLY A 35 4.21 -9.57 5.19
CA GLY A 35 3.01 -10.41 5.26
C GLY A 35 2.34 -10.62 3.90
N ILE A 36 2.30 -9.58 3.06
CA ILE A 36 1.83 -9.67 1.66
C ILE A 36 2.73 -10.64 0.87
N PHE A 37 4.05 -10.57 1.05
CA PHE A 37 4.99 -11.45 0.37
C PHE A 37 4.82 -12.91 0.80
N GLN A 38 4.58 -13.17 2.09
CA GLN A 38 4.24 -14.50 2.59
C GLN A 38 2.93 -15.02 1.98
N TRP A 39 1.92 -14.16 1.84
CA TRP A 39 0.65 -14.51 1.19
C TRP A 39 0.86 -14.88 -0.28
N LEU A 40 1.65 -14.10 -1.02
CA LEU A 40 1.96 -14.34 -2.44
C LEU A 40 2.71 -15.67 -2.66
N THR A 41 3.66 -15.98 -1.79
CA THR A 41 4.56 -17.14 -1.96
C THR A 41 4.06 -18.41 -1.28
N GLY A 42 3.11 -18.28 -0.34
CA GLY A 42 2.69 -19.36 0.56
C GLY A 42 3.71 -19.70 1.66
N ILE A 43 4.88 -19.04 1.69
CA ILE A 43 5.93 -19.28 2.69
C ILE A 43 5.55 -18.57 3.99
N ARG A 44 5.58 -19.30 5.11
CA ARG A 44 5.31 -18.76 6.45
C ARG A 44 6.59 -18.74 7.29
N THR A 45 6.69 -17.73 8.15
CA THR A 45 7.78 -17.50 9.09
C THR A 45 7.17 -17.04 10.41
N GLU A 46 7.71 -17.50 11.53
CA GLU A 46 7.11 -17.30 12.86
C GLU A 46 6.98 -15.83 13.28
N ASN A 47 7.94 -14.98 12.89
CA ASN A 47 8.03 -13.59 13.35
C ASN A 47 7.31 -12.57 12.45
N ILE A 48 6.68 -13.01 11.36
CA ILE A 48 6.02 -12.12 10.41
C ILE A 48 4.52 -12.40 10.47
N PRO A 49 3.69 -11.41 10.87
CA PRO A 49 2.25 -11.56 10.85
C PRO A 49 1.75 -11.81 9.42
N PRO A 50 0.89 -12.81 9.20
CA PRO A 50 0.27 -13.03 7.90
C PRO A 50 -0.63 -11.83 7.55
N PHE A 51 -0.66 -11.47 6.27
CA PHE A 51 -1.52 -10.40 5.77
C PHE A 51 -2.00 -10.70 4.36
N ASN A 52 -3.31 -10.83 4.18
CA ASN A 52 -3.96 -10.99 2.90
C ASN A 52 -4.49 -9.63 2.39
N PRO A 53 -3.89 -9.05 1.33
CA PRO A 53 -4.29 -7.75 0.81
C PRO A 53 -5.72 -7.73 0.22
N LEU A 54 -6.34 -8.90 -0.02
CA LEU A 54 -7.68 -9.01 -0.58
C LEU A 54 -8.78 -9.00 0.49
N THR A 55 -8.53 -9.60 1.65
CA THR A 55 -9.56 -9.84 2.68
C THR A 55 -9.32 -9.09 3.97
N ASP A 56 -8.06 -8.93 4.37
CA ASP A 56 -7.76 -8.47 5.71
C ASP A 56 -8.03 -6.97 5.81
N GLU A 57 -8.76 -6.57 6.85
CA GLU A 57 -8.93 -5.17 7.19
C GLU A 57 -7.66 -4.70 7.89
N ASP A 58 -7.05 -3.65 7.35
CA ASP A 58 -6.01 -2.90 8.06
C ASP A 58 -6.72 -2.09 9.15
N ASN A 59 -7.08 -2.78 10.23
CA ASN A 59 -7.73 -2.19 11.41
C ASN A 59 -6.77 -1.32 12.20
N GLU A 60 -5.47 -1.38 11.88
CA GLU A 60 -4.49 -0.46 12.44
C GLU A 60 -4.53 0.88 11.69
N PRO A 61 -4.40 1.99 12.43
CA PRO A 61 -4.19 3.27 11.79
C PRO A 61 -2.93 3.24 10.91
N VAL A 62 -3.09 3.65 9.64
CA VAL A 62 -1.97 3.77 8.71
C VAL A 62 -1.08 4.92 9.18
N MET A 63 0.09 4.58 9.71
CA MET A 63 1.11 5.53 10.14
C MET A 63 2.16 5.70 9.04
N VAL A 64 2.60 6.94 8.83
CA VAL A 64 3.70 7.27 7.91
C VAL A 64 4.72 8.17 8.60
N PHE A 65 5.98 8.04 8.22
CA PHE A 65 7.06 8.89 8.72
C PHE A 65 7.10 10.19 7.90
N ASN A 66 6.88 11.33 8.55
CA ASN A 66 6.80 12.63 7.87
C ASN A 66 8.16 13.35 7.70
N GLY A 67 9.27 12.69 8.03
CA GLY A 67 10.61 13.29 8.12
C GLY A 67 11.04 13.59 9.56
N GLU A 68 10.11 13.68 10.51
CA GLU A 68 10.38 13.97 11.93
C GLU A 68 9.86 12.86 12.84
N ARG A 69 8.62 12.40 12.61
CA ARG A 69 7.93 11.40 13.44
C ARG A 69 6.92 10.62 12.63
N ASN A 70 6.43 9.53 13.23
CA ASN A 70 5.29 8.80 12.72
C ASN A 70 4.00 9.58 13.00
N VAL A 71 3.19 9.78 11.97
CA VAL A 71 1.89 10.47 12.03
C VAL A 71 0.84 9.64 11.29
N LEU A 72 -0.44 9.86 11.61
CA LEU A 72 -1.55 9.24 10.88
C LEU A 72 -1.58 9.75 9.43
N ALA A 73 -1.67 8.85 8.45
CA ALA A 73 -1.75 9.21 7.04
C ALA A 73 -2.94 10.15 6.76
N ASP A 74 -4.08 9.91 7.41
CA ASP A 74 -5.28 10.73 7.28
C ASP A 74 -5.13 12.14 7.91
N SER A 75 -4.12 12.38 8.74
CA SER A 75 -3.84 13.71 9.31
C SER A 75 -3.02 14.62 8.38
N LEU A 76 -2.49 14.08 7.29
CA LEU A 76 -1.63 14.81 6.37
C LEU A 76 -2.43 15.76 5.49
N LYS A 77 -1.85 16.95 5.26
CA LYS A 77 -2.40 17.87 4.27
C LYS A 77 -2.37 17.22 2.88
N PRO A 78 -3.47 17.32 2.10
CA PRO A 78 -3.47 16.83 0.74
C PRO A 78 -2.38 17.54 -0.08
N GLN A 79 -1.64 16.78 -0.89
CA GLN A 79 -0.64 17.33 -1.80
C GLN A 79 -1.15 17.26 -3.24
N PRO A 80 -0.81 18.25 -4.09
CA PRO A 80 -1.16 18.21 -5.49
C PRO A 80 -0.47 17.04 -6.19
N LEU A 81 -1.21 16.33 -7.05
CA LEU A 81 -0.62 15.34 -7.95
C LEU A 81 0.32 16.04 -8.93
N ILE A 82 1.62 15.76 -8.83
CA ILE A 82 2.58 16.16 -9.85
C ILE A 82 2.46 15.15 -10.99
N LEU A 83 1.74 15.53 -12.05
CA LEU A 83 1.71 14.74 -13.27
C LEU A 83 3.04 14.87 -14.00
N PRO A 84 3.57 13.79 -14.62
CA PRO A 84 4.73 13.91 -15.48
C PRO A 84 4.45 14.98 -16.53
N VAL A 85 5.39 15.93 -16.66
CA VAL A 85 5.30 16.97 -17.68
C VAL A 85 5.26 16.25 -19.03
N LYS A 86 4.21 16.51 -19.82
CA LYS A 86 4.11 15.97 -21.18
C LYS A 86 5.38 16.39 -21.90
N GLY A 87 6.21 15.41 -22.28
CA GLY A 87 7.45 15.66 -23.00
C GLY A 87 7.17 16.54 -24.21
N LYS A 88 8.04 17.53 -24.45
CA LYS A 88 8.02 18.32 -25.68
C LYS A 88 8.31 17.43 -26.88
#